data_AF-A0A0C9TFD8-F1
#
_entry.id   AF-A0A0C9TFD8-F1
#
_cell.length_a   1.000
_cell.length_b   1.000
_cell.length_c   1.000
_cell.angle_alpha   90.00
_cell.angle_beta   90.00
_cell.angle_gamma   90.00
#
_symmetry.space_group_name_H-M   'P 1'
#
loop_
_entity.id
_entity.type
_entity.pdbx_description
1 polymer ?
#
loop_
_entity_poly.entity_id
_entity_poly.type
_entity_poly.pdbx_seq_one_letter_code
_entity_poly.pdbx_strand_id
1 'polypeptide(L)'
;MPVSRVAREWIHLKMLKRAGRANTNTGAEGTKEGELALMCSACPQPKWNLPDRWKTDKEKGLLKDGGLGAGWAYMVEPLQYQIKVCTCHALKVVLLQEGHEASGQNTSGVGGCICARHGLFRPNSVGDLQLGEKYKNMDYILFSCLKDEEYQKVDISYDVSCIWHKRLNERMELLPENLRTAAKHGSIRVLIPKFHLAAHMIECQKTDGEEIERVWSVHNDIGKCTKEMGPGNRWDTLDAFFGDWNWRKYVKLGLYLHNLLREAIDEAPLHQDTFDNLTATLMKDEVVA
;
A
#
# COMPACT_ATOMS: atom_id res chain seq x y z
N MET A 1 -5.04 8.40 50.39
CA MET A 1 -3.72 8.36 49.72
C MET A 1 -3.45 9.70 49.04
N PRO A 2 -2.46 10.50 49.50
CA PRO A 2 -2.19 11.84 48.94
C PRO A 2 -1.77 11.84 47.46
N VAL A 3 -1.11 10.77 47.00
CA VAL A 3 -0.60 10.63 45.63
C VAL A 3 -1.72 10.62 44.58
N SER A 4 -2.88 10.03 44.90
CA SER A 4 -4.00 9.98 43.94
C SER A 4 -4.65 11.34 43.70
N ARG A 5 -4.61 12.24 44.69
CA ARG A 5 -5.11 13.61 44.53
C ARG A 5 -4.20 14.44 43.61
N VAL A 6 -2.88 14.38 43.85
CA VAL A 6 -1.89 15.09 43.02
C VAL A 6 -1.93 14.60 41.57
N ALA A 7 -2.05 13.29 41.35
CA ALA A 7 -2.17 12.73 40.00
C ALA A 7 -3.45 13.20 39.28
N ARG A 8 -4.59 13.27 39.98
CA ARG A 8 -5.85 13.77 39.41
C ARG A 8 -5.78 15.25 39.03
N GLU A 9 -5.23 16.07 39.92
CA GLU A 9 -5.02 17.50 39.66
C GLU A 9 -4.08 17.71 38.47
N TRP A 10 -2.99 16.93 38.37
CA TRP A 10 -2.08 16.97 37.24
C TRP A 10 -2.74 16.57 35.92
N ILE A 11 -3.49 15.45 35.87
CA ILE A 11 -4.21 15.02 34.66
C ILE A 11 -5.21 16.08 34.22
N HIS A 12 -5.95 16.65 35.16
CA HIS A 12 -6.93 17.71 34.88
C HIS A 12 -6.29 18.97 34.29
N LEU A 13 -5.20 19.45 34.92
CA LEU A 13 -4.45 20.62 34.42
C LEU A 13 -3.84 20.36 33.03
N LYS A 14 -3.41 19.13 32.74
CA LYS A 14 -2.90 18.76 31.41
C LYS A 14 -3.98 18.82 30.34
N MET A 15 -5.22 18.41 30.64
CA MET A 15 -6.34 18.53 29.70
C MET A 15 -6.69 20.00 29.42
N LEU A 16 -6.81 20.81 30.48
CA LEU A 16 -7.07 22.26 30.36
C LEU A 16 -5.99 22.98 29.56
N LYS A 17 -4.71 22.62 29.78
CA LYS A 17 -3.58 23.17 29.02
C LYS A 17 -3.65 22.80 27.54
N ARG A 18 -3.91 21.53 27.21
CA ARG A 18 -4.01 21.07 25.82
C ARG A 18 -5.15 21.73 25.06
N ALA A 19 -6.28 21.96 25.74
CA ALA A 19 -7.43 22.67 25.17
C ALA A 19 -7.27 24.21 25.19
N GLY A 20 -6.10 24.73 25.59
CA GLY A 20 -5.82 26.17 25.57
C GLY A 20 -6.67 27.01 26.54
N ARG A 21 -7.28 26.40 27.58
CA ARG A 21 -8.23 27.09 28.48
C ARG A 21 -7.61 28.21 29.30
N ALA A 22 -6.29 28.22 29.47
CA ALA A 22 -5.58 29.33 30.09
C ALA A 22 -5.59 30.62 29.23
N ASN A 23 -5.91 30.52 27.93
CA ASN A 23 -5.91 31.63 26.99
C ASN A 23 -7.31 32.21 26.73
N THR A 24 -8.34 31.75 27.45
CA THR A 24 -9.71 32.26 27.31
C THR A 24 -10.06 33.17 28.50
N ASN A 25 -10.87 34.20 28.26
CA ASN A 25 -11.26 35.17 29.31
C ASN A 25 -12.04 34.54 30.48
N THR A 26 -12.62 33.36 30.27
CA THR A 26 -13.39 32.61 31.28
C THR A 26 -12.59 31.47 31.92
N GLY A 27 -11.34 31.25 31.49
CA GLY A 27 -10.46 30.22 32.04
C GLY A 27 -11.04 28.80 31.98
N ALA A 28 -10.71 28.03 33.02
CA ALA A 28 -11.23 26.68 33.25
C ALA A 28 -12.71 26.67 33.67
N GLU A 29 -13.19 27.72 34.34
CA GLU A 29 -14.58 27.81 34.81
C GLU A 29 -15.59 27.92 33.65
N GLY A 30 -15.17 28.53 32.53
CA GLY A 30 -15.99 28.61 31.33
C GLY A 30 -15.87 27.41 30.38
N THR A 31 -15.27 26.29 30.80
CA THR A 31 -15.17 25.08 29.97
C THR A 31 -16.50 24.34 29.96
N LYS A 32 -17.08 24.14 28.77
CA LYS A 32 -18.35 23.41 28.60
C LYS A 32 -18.14 21.91 28.45
N GLU A 33 -19.24 21.16 28.57
CA GLU A 33 -19.25 19.71 28.35
C GLU A 33 -18.67 19.36 26.96
N GLY A 34 -17.72 18.42 26.94
CA GLY A 34 -17.05 17.96 25.72
C GLY A 34 -15.93 18.87 25.19
N GLU A 35 -15.74 20.10 25.68
CA GLU A 35 -14.76 21.06 25.11
C GLU A 35 -13.28 20.65 25.32
N LEU A 36 -12.99 19.76 26.26
CA LEU A 36 -11.64 19.23 26.46
C LEU A 36 -11.33 18.01 25.61
N ALA A 37 -12.33 17.49 24.88
CA ALA A 37 -12.14 16.36 23.98
C ALA A 37 -11.44 16.82 22.70
N LEU A 38 -10.42 16.08 22.28
CA LEU A 38 -9.80 16.28 20.97
C LEU A 38 -10.65 15.57 19.91
N MET A 39 -11.18 16.35 18.98
CA MET A 39 -11.88 15.81 17.81
C MET A 39 -10.86 15.22 16.83
N CYS A 40 -11.17 14.06 16.27
CA CYS A 40 -10.32 13.45 15.23
C CYS A 40 -10.34 14.33 13.98
N SER A 41 -9.19 14.89 13.60
CA SER A 41 -9.04 15.73 12.40
C SER A 41 -9.26 14.96 11.10
N ALA A 42 -9.09 13.64 11.12
CA ALA A 42 -9.32 12.77 9.97
C ALA A 42 -10.79 12.39 9.77
N CYS A 43 -11.60 12.42 10.84
CA CYS A 43 -13.02 12.08 10.72
C CYS A 43 -13.79 13.25 10.09
N PRO A 44 -14.85 12.98 9.30
CA PRO A 44 -15.72 14.03 8.76
C PRO A 44 -16.39 14.89 9.85
N GLN A 45 -16.14 16.20 9.83
CA GLN A 45 -16.63 17.19 10.80
C GLN A 45 -17.21 18.42 10.06
N PRO A 46 -18.54 18.59 10.05
CA PRO A 46 -19.20 19.73 9.42
C PRO A 46 -18.63 21.07 9.88
N LYS A 47 -18.38 22.00 8.94
CA LYS A 47 -17.82 23.34 9.19
C LYS A 47 -16.35 23.38 9.64
N TRP A 48 -15.70 22.24 9.81
CA TRP A 48 -14.28 22.18 10.16
C TRP A 48 -13.43 21.64 9.01
N ASN A 49 -13.72 20.42 8.55
CA ASN A 49 -13.01 19.77 7.44
C ASN A 49 -13.96 19.22 6.36
N LEU A 50 -15.25 19.59 6.42
CA LEU A 50 -16.21 19.35 5.35
C LEU A 50 -16.60 20.68 4.69
N PRO A 51 -16.71 20.73 3.34
CA PRO A 51 -17.15 21.92 2.62
C PRO A 51 -18.62 22.25 2.94
N ASP A 52 -19.01 23.53 2.89
CA ASP A 52 -20.36 23.96 3.30
C ASP A 52 -21.51 23.22 2.60
N ARG A 53 -21.31 22.89 1.32
CA ARG A 53 -22.28 22.16 0.50
C ARG A 53 -22.12 20.63 0.56
N TRP A 54 -21.39 20.06 1.52
CA TRP A 54 -21.07 18.61 1.57
C TRP A 54 -22.27 17.66 1.45
N LYS A 55 -23.47 18.10 1.88
CA LYS A 55 -24.72 17.32 1.76
C LYS A 55 -25.30 17.28 0.34
N THR A 56 -25.01 18.31 -0.46
CA THR A 56 -25.59 18.54 -1.79
C THR A 56 -24.55 18.55 -2.90
N ASP A 57 -23.26 18.47 -2.54
CA ASP A 57 -22.16 18.48 -3.49
C ASP A 57 -22.15 17.18 -4.27
N LYS A 58 -22.54 17.27 -5.54
CA LYS A 58 -22.46 16.15 -6.49
C LYS A 58 -21.08 16.08 -7.16
N GLU A 59 -20.23 17.09 -7.00
CA GLU A 59 -18.84 17.02 -7.45
C GLU A 59 -18.05 16.15 -6.49
N LYS A 60 -17.73 14.93 -6.93
CA LYS A 60 -17.13 13.91 -6.08
C LYS A 60 -15.60 13.97 -6.10
N GLY A 61 -15.06 14.19 -4.90
CA GLY A 61 -13.81 13.62 -4.39
C GLY A 61 -12.53 14.17 -5.00
N LEU A 62 -12.18 13.71 -6.18
CA LEU A 62 -10.83 13.82 -6.74
C LEU A 62 -10.44 15.21 -7.24
N LEU A 63 -11.38 15.88 -7.91
CA LEU A 63 -11.18 17.23 -8.45
C LEU A 63 -11.24 18.31 -7.36
N LYS A 64 -11.77 17.97 -6.18
CA LYS A 64 -12.01 18.91 -5.07
C LYS A 64 -11.08 18.68 -3.88
N ASP A 65 -10.72 17.43 -3.63
CA ASP A 65 -9.80 16.95 -2.59
C ASP A 65 -8.78 16.03 -3.27
N GLY A 66 -7.92 16.64 -4.10
CA GLY A 66 -6.78 15.95 -4.70
C GLY A 66 -5.64 15.81 -3.68
N GLY A 67 -4.90 14.72 -3.75
CA GLY A 67 -3.71 14.53 -2.92
C GLY A 67 -2.66 15.61 -3.18
N LEU A 68 -1.93 16.00 -2.13
CA LEU A 68 -0.85 16.97 -2.21
C LEU A 68 0.33 16.36 -2.99
N GLY A 69 0.45 16.69 -4.27
CA GLY A 69 1.47 16.10 -5.13
C GLY A 69 1.09 14.68 -5.60
N ALA A 70 -0.17 14.50 -6.02
CA ALA A 70 -0.67 13.22 -6.51
C ALA A 70 0.28 12.58 -7.55
N GLY A 71 0.74 11.36 -7.27
CA GLY A 71 1.69 10.63 -8.12
C GLY A 71 3.17 10.95 -7.90
N TRP A 72 3.55 11.77 -6.91
CA TRP A 72 4.96 12.11 -6.64
C TRP A 72 5.71 11.05 -5.84
N ALA A 73 5.00 10.16 -5.13
CA ALA A 73 5.60 9.17 -4.23
C ALA A 73 5.21 7.73 -4.60
N TYR A 74 4.47 7.03 -3.75
CA TYR A 74 4.20 5.59 -3.88
C TYR A 74 2.86 5.33 -4.56
N MET A 75 1.85 6.15 -4.30
CA MET A 75 0.58 6.07 -5.02
C MET A 75 0.77 6.42 -6.51
N VAL A 76 0.11 5.69 -7.40
CA VAL A 76 -0.03 6.07 -8.81
C VAL A 76 -0.86 7.35 -8.94
N GLU A 77 -0.63 8.14 -9.99
CA GLU A 77 -1.44 9.35 -10.21
C GLU A 77 -2.91 8.96 -10.39
N PRO A 78 -3.79 9.40 -9.48
CA PRO A 78 -5.11 8.83 -9.31
C PRO A 78 -6.08 9.16 -10.46
N LEU A 79 -5.98 10.33 -11.10
CA LEU A 79 -6.87 10.66 -12.23
C LEU A 79 -6.56 9.78 -13.43
N GLN A 80 -5.29 9.71 -13.84
CA GLN A 80 -4.83 8.86 -14.94
C GLN A 80 -5.11 7.39 -14.67
N TYR A 81 -4.90 6.95 -13.42
CA TYR A 81 -5.17 5.59 -13.01
C TYR A 81 -6.67 5.25 -13.09
N GLN A 82 -7.53 6.04 -12.46
CA GLN A 82 -8.96 5.75 -12.43
C GLN A 82 -9.61 5.81 -13.81
N ILE A 83 -9.19 6.73 -14.69
CA ILE A 83 -9.67 6.80 -16.08
C ILE A 83 -9.38 5.50 -16.84
N LYS A 84 -8.20 4.91 -16.62
CA LYS A 84 -7.74 3.75 -17.37
C LYS A 84 -8.17 2.42 -16.76
N VAL A 85 -8.39 2.41 -15.44
CA VAL A 85 -8.67 1.20 -14.68
C VAL A 85 -10.15 1.09 -14.29
N CYS A 86 -10.98 2.12 -14.42
CA CYS A 86 -12.42 1.94 -14.21
C CYS A 86 -13.05 1.12 -15.36
N THR A 87 -13.87 0.11 -15.03
CA THR A 87 -14.72 -0.63 -16.01
C THR A 87 -16.01 0.12 -16.32
N CYS A 88 -16.20 1.27 -15.69
CA CYS A 88 -17.37 2.09 -15.88
C CYS A 88 -17.27 2.78 -17.26
N HIS A 89 -18.12 2.36 -18.21
CA HIS A 89 -18.50 3.20 -19.38
C HIS A 89 -18.92 4.61 -18.91
N ALA A 90 -19.42 4.65 -17.68
CA ALA A 90 -19.60 5.74 -16.75
C ALA A 90 -18.29 6.41 -16.25
N LEU A 91 -17.38 6.82 -17.14
CA LEU A 91 -16.49 7.95 -16.84
C LEU A 91 -16.43 8.96 -17.99
N LYS A 92 -16.78 8.52 -19.21
CA LYS A 92 -17.15 9.46 -20.29
C LYS A 92 -18.55 10.07 -20.10
N VAL A 93 -19.43 9.44 -19.31
CA VAL A 93 -20.84 9.88 -19.09
C VAL A 93 -21.20 10.14 -17.62
N VAL A 94 -20.42 9.66 -16.64
CA VAL A 94 -20.72 9.86 -15.18
C VAL A 94 -19.97 11.04 -14.55
N LEU A 95 -19.41 11.91 -15.39
CA LEU A 95 -19.43 13.33 -15.05
C LEU A 95 -20.86 13.91 -15.10
N LEU A 96 -21.87 13.19 -15.62
CA LEU A 96 -23.23 13.73 -15.77
C LEU A 96 -24.43 12.93 -15.27
N GLN A 97 -24.44 11.60 -15.15
CA GLN A 97 -25.74 10.95 -14.81
C GLN A 97 -25.67 9.64 -14.02
N GLU A 98 -26.36 9.72 -12.89
CA GLU A 98 -27.08 8.68 -12.14
C GLU A 98 -26.30 7.59 -11.41
N GLY A 99 -26.69 7.45 -10.15
CA GLY A 99 -26.19 6.44 -9.25
C GLY A 99 -26.98 5.16 -9.39
N HIS A 100 -26.28 4.04 -9.32
CA HIS A 100 -26.83 2.79 -8.81
C HIS A 100 -25.73 2.03 -8.06
N GLU A 101 -26.04 1.73 -6.80
CA GLU A 101 -25.91 0.41 -6.14
C GLU A 101 -24.54 -0.31 -6.09
N ALA A 102 -23.52 0.40 -5.64
CA ALA A 102 -22.58 -0.14 -4.64
C ALA A 102 -22.49 0.90 -3.52
N SER A 103 -23.38 0.82 -2.53
CA SER A 103 -23.66 1.93 -1.63
C SER A 103 -22.53 2.21 -0.63
N GLY A 104 -21.61 3.08 -1.02
CA GLY A 104 -20.95 4.01 -0.09
C GLY A 104 -19.42 4.02 -0.07
N GLN A 105 -18.72 3.06 -0.68
CA GLN A 105 -17.24 2.98 -0.63
C GLN A 105 -16.61 3.34 -1.97
N ASN A 106 -15.66 4.28 -1.95
CA ASN A 106 -14.94 4.75 -3.15
C ASN A 106 -13.80 3.79 -3.57
N THR A 107 -13.34 2.96 -2.64
CA THR A 107 -12.27 1.97 -2.81
C THR A 107 -12.47 0.82 -1.82
N SER A 108 -12.13 -0.41 -2.24
CA SER A 108 -12.17 -1.62 -1.42
C SER A 108 -10.83 -1.95 -0.78
N GLY A 109 -9.74 -1.26 -1.14
CA GLY A 109 -8.38 -1.57 -0.70
C GLY A 109 -7.32 -0.99 -1.65
N VAL A 110 -6.08 -1.41 -1.49
CA VAL A 110 -4.97 -1.04 -2.39
C VAL A 110 -4.27 -2.30 -2.89
N GLY A 111 -3.83 -2.27 -4.14
CA GLY A 111 -2.83 -3.19 -4.68
C GLY A 111 -1.46 -2.51 -4.64
N GLY A 112 -0.38 -3.29 -4.51
CA GLY A 112 0.96 -2.75 -4.40
C GLY A 112 2.03 -3.62 -5.05
N CYS A 113 3.15 -3.01 -5.41
CA CYS A 113 4.39 -3.67 -5.78
C CYS A 113 5.53 -3.17 -4.90
N ILE A 114 6.39 -4.08 -4.46
CA ILE A 114 7.55 -3.75 -3.63
C ILE A 114 8.80 -4.47 -4.14
N CYS A 115 9.96 -4.04 -3.68
CA CYS A 115 11.19 -4.79 -3.82
C CYS A 115 11.10 -6.11 -3.04
N ALA A 116 11.05 -7.24 -3.74
CA ALA A 116 10.96 -8.56 -3.13
C ALA A 116 12.15 -8.92 -2.22
N ARG A 117 13.31 -8.24 -2.35
CA ARG A 117 14.53 -8.53 -1.57
C ARG A 117 14.59 -7.80 -0.23
N HIS A 118 14.11 -6.55 -0.20
CA HIS A 118 14.32 -5.66 0.94
C HIS A 118 13.03 -5.10 1.52
N GLY A 119 11.90 -5.36 0.85
CA GLY A 119 10.58 -4.95 1.32
C GLY A 119 10.31 -3.46 1.18
N LEU A 120 10.95 -2.78 0.23
CA LEU A 120 10.76 -1.36 -0.03
C LEU A 120 9.66 -1.14 -1.07
N PHE A 121 8.69 -0.27 -0.78
CA PHE A 121 7.77 0.23 -1.79
C PHE A 121 8.54 0.93 -2.90
N ARG A 122 8.07 0.75 -4.13
CA ARG A 122 8.69 1.32 -5.33
C ARG A 122 7.94 2.62 -5.69
N PRO A 123 8.55 3.52 -6.49
CA PRO A 123 7.85 4.70 -6.96
C PRO A 123 6.60 4.31 -7.75
N ASN A 124 5.48 5.01 -7.54
CA ASN A 124 4.19 4.77 -8.22
C ASN A 124 3.77 3.28 -8.26
N SER A 125 4.01 2.57 -7.16
CA SER A 125 3.79 1.13 -7.07
C SER A 125 2.56 0.74 -6.27
N VAL A 126 1.71 1.68 -5.86
CA VAL A 126 0.49 1.41 -5.12
C VAL A 126 -0.71 2.07 -5.81
N GLY A 127 -1.84 1.37 -5.91
CA GLY A 127 -3.05 1.91 -6.53
C GLY A 127 -4.33 1.36 -5.90
N ASP A 128 -5.38 2.18 -5.93
CA ASP A 128 -6.67 1.82 -5.34
C ASP A 128 -7.38 0.69 -6.10
N LEU A 129 -7.95 -0.23 -5.34
CA LEU A 129 -8.84 -1.25 -5.86
C LEU A 129 -10.27 -0.71 -5.77
N GLN A 130 -10.98 -0.62 -6.90
CA GLN A 130 -12.36 -0.11 -6.91
C GLN A 130 -13.36 -1.17 -6.44
N LEU A 131 -13.18 -2.41 -6.92
CA LEU A 131 -14.05 -3.56 -6.64
C LEU A 131 -13.18 -4.81 -6.54
N GLY A 132 -12.25 -4.79 -5.58
CA GLY A 132 -11.22 -5.80 -5.44
C GLY A 132 -10.17 -5.77 -6.55
N GLU A 133 -9.31 -6.79 -6.51
CA GLU A 133 -8.21 -6.94 -7.44
C GLU A 133 -8.69 -7.36 -8.83
N LYS A 134 -8.19 -6.69 -9.87
CA LYS A 134 -8.46 -7.02 -11.27
C LYS A 134 -7.16 -6.89 -12.05
N TYR A 135 -7.05 -7.62 -13.15
CA TYR A 135 -5.83 -7.60 -13.99
C TYR A 135 -5.42 -6.19 -14.40
N LYS A 136 -6.35 -5.35 -14.88
CA LYS A 136 -6.08 -3.95 -15.22
C LYS A 136 -5.53 -3.10 -14.06
N ASN A 137 -5.94 -3.37 -12.81
CA ASN A 137 -5.41 -2.68 -11.63
C ASN A 137 -3.93 -3.05 -11.47
N MET A 138 -3.65 -4.35 -11.45
CA MET A 138 -2.32 -4.88 -11.20
C MET A 138 -1.34 -4.62 -12.33
N ASP A 139 -1.78 -4.76 -13.59
CA ASP A 139 -0.98 -4.43 -14.77
C ASP A 139 -0.56 -2.95 -14.72
N TYR A 140 -1.50 -2.04 -14.48
CA TYR A 140 -1.18 -0.61 -14.42
C TYR A 140 -0.23 -0.29 -13.25
N ILE A 141 -0.47 -0.84 -12.06
CA ILE A 141 0.38 -0.62 -10.88
C ILE A 141 1.80 -1.13 -11.15
N LEU A 142 1.94 -2.36 -11.65
CA LEU A 142 3.21 -2.98 -11.97
C LEU A 142 3.99 -2.14 -13.00
N PHE A 143 3.37 -1.79 -14.12
CA PHE A 143 4.08 -1.06 -15.16
C PHE A 143 4.30 0.41 -14.83
N SER A 144 3.51 0.99 -13.91
CA SER A 144 3.81 2.30 -13.33
C SER A 144 5.08 2.26 -12.48
N CYS A 145 5.28 1.18 -11.73
CA CYS A 145 6.50 0.93 -10.94
C CYS A 145 7.74 0.69 -11.82
N LEU A 146 7.55 0.21 -13.06
CA LEU A 146 8.65 -0.12 -13.98
C LEU A 146 8.90 0.97 -15.04
N LYS A 147 8.08 2.03 -15.09
CA LYS A 147 8.09 2.98 -16.22
C LYS A 147 9.41 3.74 -16.43
N ASP A 148 10.12 3.99 -15.34
CA ASP A 148 11.38 4.75 -15.33
C ASP A 148 12.59 3.85 -15.07
N GLU A 149 12.44 2.53 -15.22
CA GLU A 149 13.47 1.54 -14.92
C GLU A 149 14.01 0.90 -16.18
N GLU A 150 15.33 0.81 -16.26
CA GLU A 150 16.02 0.06 -17.32
C GLU A 150 16.30 -1.36 -16.83
N TYR A 151 15.74 -2.37 -17.50
CA TYR A 151 15.93 -3.77 -17.13
C TYR A 151 15.93 -4.71 -18.34
N GLN A 152 16.86 -5.65 -18.39
CA GLN A 152 16.82 -6.73 -19.38
C GLN A 152 15.88 -7.87 -18.95
N LYS A 153 15.81 -8.11 -17.64
CA LYS A 153 14.98 -9.14 -17.04
C LYS A 153 14.48 -8.68 -15.67
N VAL A 154 13.21 -8.90 -15.40
CA VAL A 154 12.59 -8.67 -14.09
C VAL A 154 11.87 -9.93 -13.62
N ASP A 155 12.05 -10.24 -12.34
CA ASP A 155 11.34 -11.31 -11.66
C ASP A 155 10.15 -10.74 -10.90
N ILE A 156 8.96 -11.28 -11.14
CA ILE A 156 7.72 -10.87 -10.50
C ILE A 156 7.17 -12.03 -9.71
N SER A 157 7.12 -11.87 -8.38
CA SER A 157 6.46 -12.81 -7.49
C SER A 157 5.05 -12.32 -7.19
N TYR A 158 4.06 -13.18 -7.37
CA TYR A 158 2.65 -12.85 -7.18
C TYR A 158 1.82 -14.13 -7.02
N ASP A 159 0.92 -14.16 -6.04
CA ASP A 159 0.16 -15.35 -5.64
C ASP A 159 -0.55 -16.00 -6.82
N VAL A 160 -1.24 -15.22 -7.64
CA VAL A 160 -1.98 -15.74 -8.80
C VAL A 160 -1.21 -15.57 -10.11
N SER A 161 0.13 -15.52 -10.05
CA SER A 161 0.96 -15.28 -11.24
C SER A 161 0.74 -16.31 -12.34
N CYS A 162 0.48 -17.58 -11.99
CA CYS A 162 0.20 -18.66 -12.94
C CYS A 162 -1.07 -18.43 -13.79
N ILE A 163 -2.02 -17.63 -13.31
CA ILE A 163 -3.23 -17.25 -14.05
C ILE A 163 -3.04 -15.88 -14.69
N TRP A 164 -2.51 -14.92 -13.94
CA TRP A 164 -2.31 -13.54 -14.37
C TRP A 164 -1.45 -13.42 -15.63
N HIS A 165 -0.36 -14.17 -15.73
CA HIS A 165 0.61 -14.02 -16.84
C HIS A 165 0.10 -14.56 -18.18
N LYS A 166 -0.88 -15.48 -18.21
CA LYS A 166 -1.29 -16.22 -19.42
C LYS A 166 -1.69 -15.33 -20.59
N ARG A 167 -2.30 -14.17 -20.29
CA ARG A 167 -2.71 -13.16 -21.30
C ARG A 167 -2.05 -11.81 -21.05
N LEU A 168 -0.93 -11.77 -20.34
CA LEU A 168 -0.27 -10.51 -20.00
C LEU A 168 0.17 -9.75 -21.25
N ASN A 169 0.75 -10.44 -22.25
CA ASN A 169 1.19 -9.81 -23.50
C ASN A 169 0.03 -9.11 -24.23
N GLU A 170 -1.15 -9.73 -24.31
CA GLU A 170 -2.35 -9.11 -24.89
C GLU A 170 -2.77 -7.85 -24.12
N ARG A 171 -2.71 -7.91 -22.78
CA ARG A 171 -3.10 -6.78 -21.92
C ARG A 171 -2.07 -5.64 -21.93
N MET A 172 -0.79 -5.93 -22.11
CA MET A 172 0.25 -4.92 -22.27
C MET A 172 -0.03 -3.98 -23.44
N GLU A 173 -0.60 -4.48 -24.54
CA GLU A 173 -0.99 -3.65 -25.69
C GLU A 173 -2.09 -2.64 -25.34
N LEU A 174 -2.91 -2.92 -24.33
CA LEU A 174 -4.00 -2.04 -23.88
C LEU A 174 -3.54 -0.93 -22.93
N LEU A 175 -2.28 -0.97 -22.48
CA LEU A 175 -1.74 0.02 -21.55
C LEU A 175 -1.56 1.40 -22.22
N PRO A 176 -1.56 2.49 -21.44
CA PRO A 176 -1.07 3.79 -21.88
C PRO A 176 0.34 3.69 -22.47
N GLU A 177 0.67 4.55 -23.43
CA GLU A 177 1.91 4.45 -24.21
C GLU A 177 3.17 4.37 -23.34
N ASN A 178 3.30 5.25 -22.36
CA ASN A 178 4.42 5.26 -21.42
C ASN A 178 4.57 3.95 -20.63
N LEU A 179 3.46 3.34 -20.21
CA LEU A 179 3.48 2.06 -19.49
C LEU A 179 3.68 0.87 -20.43
N ARG A 180 3.19 0.96 -21.68
CA ARG A 180 3.42 -0.05 -22.70
C ARG A 180 4.89 -0.14 -23.10
N THR A 181 5.56 1.01 -23.23
CA THR A 181 7.01 1.05 -23.49
C THR A 181 7.77 0.35 -22.37
N ALA A 182 7.43 0.64 -21.11
CA ALA A 182 8.02 -0.01 -19.94
C ALA A 182 7.81 -1.53 -19.96
N ALA A 183 6.56 -1.96 -20.23
CA ALA A 183 6.21 -3.37 -20.29
C ALA A 183 6.99 -4.17 -21.33
N LYS A 184 7.39 -3.52 -22.44
CA LYS A 184 8.13 -4.14 -23.55
C LYS A 184 9.65 -3.96 -23.44
N HIS A 185 10.13 -3.24 -22.43
CA HIS A 185 11.55 -2.89 -22.30
C HIS A 185 12.44 -4.12 -22.02
N GLY A 186 11.93 -5.08 -21.25
CA GLY A 186 12.69 -6.27 -20.86
C GLY A 186 11.81 -7.52 -20.70
N SER A 187 12.46 -8.65 -20.47
CA SER A 187 11.79 -9.92 -20.24
C SER A 187 11.22 -10.02 -18.82
N ILE A 188 10.02 -10.58 -18.69
CA ILE A 188 9.37 -10.82 -17.40
C ILE A 188 9.39 -12.31 -17.10
N ARG A 189 9.95 -12.68 -15.96
CA ARG A 189 9.81 -14.02 -15.38
C ARG A 189 8.84 -13.93 -14.21
N VAL A 190 7.84 -14.79 -14.22
CA VAL A 190 6.85 -14.88 -13.14
C VAL A 190 7.20 -16.02 -12.19
N LEU A 191 7.01 -15.77 -10.90
CA LEU A 191 7.33 -16.68 -9.81
C LEU A 191 6.11 -16.78 -8.87
N ILE A 192 6.00 -17.91 -8.19
CA ILE A 192 5.02 -18.14 -7.13
C ILE A 192 5.74 -18.03 -5.78
N PRO A 193 5.23 -17.22 -4.83
CA PRO A 193 5.74 -17.20 -3.47
C PRO A 193 5.64 -18.59 -2.81
N LYS A 194 6.64 -18.95 -2.00
CA LYS A 194 6.81 -20.31 -1.46
C LYS A 194 5.60 -20.81 -0.67
N PHE A 195 4.96 -19.97 0.13
CA PHE A 195 3.84 -20.32 1.01
C PHE A 195 2.58 -20.67 0.22
N HIS A 196 2.40 -20.06 -0.95
CA HIS A 196 1.24 -20.29 -1.80
C HIS A 196 1.36 -21.56 -2.64
N LEU A 197 2.55 -22.16 -2.72
CA LEU A 197 2.84 -23.28 -3.62
C LEU A 197 1.90 -24.49 -3.48
N ALA A 198 1.43 -24.80 -2.28
CA ALA A 198 0.52 -25.94 -2.05
C ALA A 198 -0.81 -25.81 -2.82
N ALA A 199 -1.21 -24.57 -3.17
CA ALA A 199 -2.41 -24.29 -3.96
C ALA A 199 -2.15 -24.25 -5.48
N HIS A 200 -0.91 -24.52 -5.92
CA HIS A 200 -0.48 -24.37 -7.31
C HIS A 200 -0.05 -25.71 -7.95
N MET A 201 -0.08 -25.75 -9.28
CA MET A 201 0.37 -26.90 -10.06
C MET A 201 1.91 -27.05 -9.98
N ILE A 202 2.39 -28.29 -10.08
CA ILE A 202 3.80 -28.69 -9.89
C ILE A 202 4.79 -27.91 -10.79
N GLU A 203 4.35 -27.42 -11.95
CA GLU A 203 5.17 -26.72 -12.95
C GLU A 203 5.54 -25.27 -12.59
N CYS A 204 5.08 -24.74 -11.46
CA CYS A 204 5.33 -23.35 -11.09
C CYS A 204 6.76 -23.12 -10.56
N GLN A 205 7.44 -22.07 -11.06
CA GLN A 205 8.74 -21.63 -10.58
C GLN A 205 8.65 -20.92 -9.22
N LYS A 206 9.66 -21.12 -8.36
CA LYS A 206 9.59 -20.83 -6.92
C LYS A 206 10.64 -19.78 -6.52
N THR A 207 10.28 -18.94 -5.57
CA THR A 207 11.21 -18.09 -4.81
C THR A 207 10.62 -17.87 -3.41
N ASP A 208 11.34 -17.23 -2.48
CA ASP A 208 10.71 -16.79 -1.22
C ASP A 208 9.54 -15.86 -1.57
N GLY A 209 9.80 -14.68 -2.11
CA GLY A 209 8.76 -13.84 -2.74
C GLY A 209 7.69 -13.29 -1.79
N GLU A 210 7.66 -13.75 -0.53
CA GLU A 210 6.65 -13.44 0.50
C GLU A 210 6.80 -12.05 1.14
N GLU A 211 7.80 -11.26 0.72
CA GLU A 211 8.10 -10.00 1.40
C GLU A 211 6.90 -9.03 1.37
N ILE A 212 6.04 -9.11 0.34
CA ILE A 212 4.86 -8.26 0.25
C ILE A 212 3.80 -8.58 1.29
N GLU A 213 3.62 -9.86 1.63
CA GLU A 213 2.72 -10.28 2.70
C GLU A 213 3.23 -9.83 4.07
N ARG A 214 4.56 -9.88 4.28
CA ARG A 214 5.18 -9.34 5.50
C ARG A 214 4.94 -7.84 5.63
N VAL A 215 5.04 -7.09 4.53
CA VAL A 215 4.72 -5.66 4.49
C VAL A 215 3.24 -5.41 4.77
N TRP A 216 2.33 -6.17 4.16
CA TRP A 216 0.89 -6.01 4.39
C TRP A 216 0.48 -6.32 5.82
N SER A 217 1.10 -7.30 6.47
CA SER A 217 0.84 -7.62 7.88
C SER A 217 0.97 -6.39 8.80
N VAL A 218 1.85 -5.44 8.45
CA VAL A 218 2.05 -4.19 9.20
C VAL A 218 1.11 -3.07 8.71
N HIS A 219 0.81 -3.03 7.41
CA HIS A 219 0.07 -1.91 6.80
C HIS A 219 -1.45 -2.11 6.77
N ASN A 220 -1.95 -3.33 6.99
CA ASN A 220 -3.38 -3.63 6.97
C ASN A 220 -4.19 -2.79 7.97
N ASP A 221 -3.59 -2.38 9.09
CA ASP A 221 -4.23 -1.52 10.08
C ASP A 221 -4.45 -0.07 9.57
N ILE A 222 -3.67 0.39 8.58
CA ILE A 222 -3.86 1.71 7.95
C ILE A 222 -5.20 1.76 7.20
N GLY A 223 -5.68 0.63 6.69
CA GLY A 223 -7.00 0.54 6.07
C GLY A 223 -8.13 0.96 7.02
N LYS A 224 -7.97 0.73 8.32
CA LYS A 224 -8.94 1.15 9.35
C LYS A 224 -8.89 2.65 9.58
N CYS A 225 -7.70 3.24 9.56
CA CYS A 225 -7.50 4.69 9.75
C CYS A 225 -7.96 5.51 8.54
N THR A 226 -7.79 4.98 7.33
CA THR A 226 -8.06 5.69 6.08
C THR A 226 -9.49 5.53 5.56
N LYS A 227 -10.29 4.67 6.19
CA LYS A 227 -11.63 4.28 5.72
C LYS A 227 -12.60 5.47 5.55
N GLU A 228 -12.57 6.42 6.47
CA GLU A 228 -13.49 7.56 6.51
C GLU A 228 -12.87 8.86 5.93
N MET A 229 -11.64 8.78 5.41
CA MET A 229 -10.92 9.93 4.87
C MET A 229 -11.42 10.29 3.46
N GLY A 230 -11.38 11.58 3.13
CA GLY A 230 -11.49 12.05 1.75
C GLY A 230 -10.36 11.48 0.86
N PRO A 231 -10.55 11.43 -0.48
CA PRO A 231 -9.62 10.75 -1.38
C PRO A 231 -8.20 11.33 -1.33
N GLY A 232 -8.04 12.64 -1.33
CA GLY A 232 -6.74 13.31 -1.29
C GLY A 232 -6.01 13.02 0.02
N ASN A 233 -6.67 13.32 1.14
CA ASN A 233 -6.13 13.04 2.48
C ASN A 233 -5.80 11.55 2.70
N ARG A 234 -6.61 10.64 2.14
CA ARG A 234 -6.34 9.21 2.19
C ARG A 234 -5.04 8.86 1.47
N TRP A 235 -4.81 9.39 0.26
CA TRP A 235 -3.59 9.12 -0.49
C TRP A 235 -2.37 9.72 0.20
N ASP A 236 -2.45 10.96 0.65
CA ASP A 236 -1.35 11.61 1.37
C ASP A 236 -0.99 10.83 2.64
N THR A 237 -2.01 10.31 3.34
CA THR A 237 -1.81 9.44 4.50
C THR A 237 -1.12 8.14 4.11
N LEU A 238 -1.58 7.45 3.06
CA LEU A 238 -0.96 6.21 2.58
C LEU A 238 0.51 6.44 2.16
N ASP A 239 0.77 7.48 1.37
CA ASP A 239 2.13 7.85 0.97
C ASP A 239 3.02 8.16 2.17
N ALA A 240 2.49 8.84 3.21
CA ALA A 240 3.24 9.09 4.43
C ALA A 240 3.61 7.80 5.18
N PHE A 241 2.69 6.83 5.29
CA PHE A 241 2.97 5.55 5.92
C PHE A 241 3.98 4.70 5.14
N PHE A 242 3.81 4.60 3.82
CA PHE A 242 4.77 3.88 2.97
C PHE A 242 6.14 4.58 2.98
N GLY A 243 6.15 5.91 3.05
CA GLY A 243 7.35 6.73 3.20
C GLY A 243 8.09 6.46 4.51
N ASP A 244 7.39 6.43 5.63
CA ASP A 244 7.97 6.08 6.93
C ASP A 244 8.52 4.64 6.94
N TRP A 245 7.78 3.68 6.36
CA TRP A 245 8.26 2.30 6.22
C TRP A 245 9.57 2.23 5.44
N ASN A 246 9.60 2.85 4.26
CA ASN A 246 10.77 2.88 3.41
C ASN A 246 11.95 3.59 4.10
N TRP A 247 11.71 4.72 4.74
CA TRP A 247 12.75 5.48 5.45
C TRP A 247 13.37 4.65 6.59
N ARG A 248 12.55 4.02 7.43
CA ARG A 248 13.03 3.17 8.52
C ARG A 248 13.85 1.97 8.01
N LYS A 249 13.41 1.35 6.92
CA LYS A 249 14.16 0.26 6.27
C LYS A 249 15.47 0.77 5.69
N TYR A 250 15.46 1.91 5.00
CA TYR A 250 16.63 2.51 4.36
C TYR A 250 17.72 2.85 5.37
N VAL A 251 17.37 3.57 6.45
CA VAL A 251 18.34 3.98 7.49
C VAL A 251 18.93 2.75 8.22
N LYS A 252 18.18 1.66 8.33
CA LYS A 252 18.61 0.42 8.99
C LYS A 252 19.22 -0.61 8.03
N LEU A 253 19.26 -0.32 6.73
CA LEU A 253 19.61 -1.31 5.71
C LEU A 253 21.00 -1.91 5.93
N GLY A 254 21.99 -1.07 6.28
CA GLY A 254 23.35 -1.55 6.55
C GLY A 254 23.42 -2.53 7.72
N LEU A 255 22.76 -2.21 8.84
CA LEU A 255 22.70 -3.10 10.00
C LEU A 255 21.95 -4.40 9.68
N TYR A 256 20.85 -4.29 8.93
CA TYR A 256 20.06 -5.44 8.49
C TYR A 256 20.90 -6.39 7.62
N LEU A 257 21.58 -5.86 6.59
CA LEU A 257 22.43 -6.66 5.70
C LEU A 257 23.63 -7.27 6.46
N HIS A 258 24.20 -6.55 7.42
CA HIS A 258 25.26 -7.10 8.27
C HIS A 258 24.77 -8.30 9.09
N ASN A 259 23.59 -8.20 9.70
CA ASN A 259 23.01 -9.29 10.48
C ASN A 259 22.67 -10.50 9.60
N LEU A 260 22.10 -10.26 8.41
CA LEU A 260 21.85 -11.34 7.44
C LEU A 260 23.13 -12.03 6.99
N LEU A 261 24.22 -11.28 6.78
CA LEU A 261 25.51 -11.86 6.44
C LEU A 261 26.05 -12.74 7.57
N ARG A 262 25.93 -12.29 8.82
CA ARG A 262 26.34 -13.09 9.98
C ARG A 262 25.55 -14.38 10.09
N GLU A 263 24.24 -14.30 10.01
CA GLU A 263 23.35 -15.47 10.01
C GLU A 263 23.69 -16.42 8.85
N ALA A 264 23.92 -15.89 7.65
CA ALA A 264 24.33 -16.69 6.50
C ALA A 264 25.67 -17.40 6.69
N ILE A 265 26.64 -16.76 7.35
CA ILE A 265 27.94 -17.38 7.69
C ILE A 265 27.75 -18.49 8.71
N ASP A 266 26.95 -18.25 9.75
CA ASP A 266 26.71 -19.21 10.83
C ASP A 266 25.93 -20.44 10.31
N GLU A 267 24.97 -20.26 9.40
CA GLU A 267 24.14 -21.33 8.81
C GLU A 267 24.78 -22.02 7.60
N ALA A 268 25.81 -21.43 6.98
CA ALA A 268 26.44 -21.97 5.77
C ALA A 268 26.94 -23.43 5.91
N PRO A 269 27.61 -23.83 7.01
CA PRO A 269 28.07 -25.22 7.17
C PRO A 269 26.90 -26.22 7.21
N LEU A 270 25.83 -25.89 7.93
CA LEU A 270 24.64 -26.74 8.04
C LEU A 270 23.94 -26.90 6.68
N HIS A 271 23.81 -25.81 5.93
CA HIS A 271 23.24 -25.86 4.59
C HIS A 271 24.12 -26.64 3.61
N GLN A 272 25.45 -26.52 3.70
CA GLN A 272 26.38 -27.30 2.89
C GLN A 272 26.26 -28.80 3.20
N ASP A 273 26.28 -29.17 4.48
CA ASP A 273 26.11 -30.57 4.91
C ASP A 273 24.76 -31.13 4.42
N THR A 274 23.69 -30.34 4.50
CA THR A 274 22.35 -30.74 4.02
C THR A 274 22.36 -30.94 2.50
N PHE A 275 23.00 -30.05 1.75
CA PHE A 275 23.12 -30.13 0.30
C PHE A 275 23.96 -31.35 -0.12
N ASP A 276 25.07 -31.62 0.54
CA ASP A 276 25.95 -32.74 0.25
C ASP A 276 25.26 -34.08 0.55
N ASN A 277 24.55 -34.16 1.69
CA ASN A 277 23.74 -35.33 2.04
C ASN A 277 22.62 -35.57 1.03
N LEU A 278 21.88 -34.53 0.63
CA LEU A 278 20.85 -34.66 -0.41
C LEU A 278 21.47 -35.15 -1.73
N THR A 279 22.57 -34.51 -2.16
CA THR A 279 23.27 -34.85 -3.41
C THR A 279 23.75 -36.30 -3.41
N ALA A 280 24.27 -36.80 -2.27
CA ALA A 280 24.70 -38.17 -2.14
C ALA A 280 23.55 -39.20 -2.25
N THR A 281 22.32 -38.79 -1.94
CA THR A 281 21.12 -39.65 -2.05
C THR A 281 20.44 -39.63 -3.42
N LEU A 282 20.78 -38.69 -4.29
CA LEU A 282 20.20 -38.60 -5.63
C LEU A 282 20.90 -39.60 -6.57
N MET A 283 20.11 -40.43 -7.26
CA MET A 283 20.65 -41.28 -8.33
C MET A 283 21.01 -40.40 -9.53
N LYS A 284 22.12 -40.70 -10.22
CA LYS A 284 22.60 -39.92 -11.38
C LYS A 284 21.56 -39.77 -12.50
N ASP A 285 20.61 -40.68 -12.54
CA ASP A 285 19.57 -40.83 -13.54
C ASP A 285 18.38 -39.87 -13.28
N GLU A 286 18.28 -39.31 -12.07
CA GLU A 286 17.18 -38.45 -11.61
C GLU A 286 17.54 -36.94 -11.64
N VAL A 287 18.80 -36.61 -11.92
CA VAL A 287 19.28 -35.23 -11.96
C VAL A 287 19.24 -34.72 -13.41
N VAL A 288 18.19 -33.98 -13.75
CA VAL A 288 18.13 -33.24 -15.02
C VAL A 288 19.12 -32.07 -14.95
N ALA A 289 20.13 -32.09 -15.82
CA ALA A 289 21.13 -31.04 -15.96
C ALA A 289 20.53 -29.71 -16.48
#